data_AF-A0A0K6BU40-F1
#
_entry.id   AF-A0A0K6BU40-F1
#
_cell.length_a   1.000
_cell.length_b   1.000
_cell.length_c   1.000
_cell.angle_alpha   90.00
_cell.angle_beta   90.00
_cell.angle_gamma   90.00
#
_symmetry.space_group_name_H-M   'P 1'
#
loop_
_entity.id
_entity.type
_entity.pdbx_description
1 polymer ?
#
loop_
_entity_poly.entity_id
_entity_poly.type
_entity_poly.pdbx_seq_one_letter_code
_entity_poly.pdbx_strand_id
1 'polypeptide(L)'
;MKITRDELLIAAFKLFMSVNYEKASFAELGKMLGMSKAGIFKYYKNKQELFIAVVDKFWFSTQNPRNKFTETNGTFAEFIDEYVRGVQRTMDMLGDLIGAEREKVAQGKFTYHAQYFHFLFQLLQYDPDAKEKLRNLVDGDYAYWRAAIQRAIATGELREDVDVEDAVVMFRQVYMGLSFEMAFMGGLNTQRLAKHLHAVYSLLKR
;
A
#
# COMPACT_ATOMS: atom_id res chain seq x y z
N MET A 1 27.46 4.52 17.08
CA MET A 1 26.71 4.95 15.87
C MET A 1 25.38 5.54 16.32
N LYS A 2 24.98 6.73 15.85
CA LYS A 2 23.70 7.34 16.24
C LYS A 2 22.61 6.86 15.29
N ILE A 3 21.68 6.07 15.80
CA ILE A 3 20.54 5.55 15.02
C ILE A 3 19.61 6.71 14.67
N THR A 4 19.25 6.80 13.40
CA THR A 4 18.32 7.80 12.88
C THR A 4 16.87 7.40 13.19
N ARG A 5 15.95 8.38 13.15
CA ARG A 5 14.51 8.10 13.29
C ARG A 5 14.02 7.14 12.20
N ASP A 6 14.61 7.24 11.02
CA ASP A 6 14.26 6.42 9.86
C ASP A 6 14.70 4.96 10.02
N GLU A 7 15.93 4.71 10.47
CA GLU A 7 16.39 3.34 10.78
C GLU A 7 15.54 2.70 11.89
N LEU A 8 15.15 3.48 12.91
CA LEU A 8 14.25 3.01 13.96
C LEU A 8 12.89 2.61 13.39
N LEU A 9 12.28 3.46 12.55
CA LEU A 9 11.00 3.17 11.93
C LEU A 9 11.05 1.96 10.99
N ILE A 10 12.13 1.79 10.22
CA ILE A 10 12.34 0.60 9.36
C ILE A 10 12.42 -0.67 10.21
N ALA A 11 13.20 -0.66 11.29
CA ALA A 11 13.31 -1.81 12.18
C ALA A 11 11.97 -2.11 12.89
N ALA A 12 11.24 -1.07 13.30
CA ALA A 12 9.91 -1.22 13.89
C ALA A 12 8.90 -1.79 12.89
N PHE A 13 8.94 -1.35 11.63
CA PHE A 13 8.10 -1.90 10.56
C PHE A 13 8.34 -3.41 10.38
N LYS A 14 9.61 -3.81 10.28
CA LYS A 14 9.99 -5.24 10.20
C LYS A 14 9.51 -6.03 11.41
N LEU A 15 9.65 -5.47 12.61
CA LEU A 15 9.21 -6.12 13.84
C LEU A 15 7.68 -6.30 13.83
N PHE A 16 6.90 -5.26 13.56
CA PHE A 16 5.44 -5.38 13.52
C PHE A 16 4.92 -6.31 12.41
N MET A 17 5.55 -6.32 11.24
CA MET A 17 5.20 -7.25 10.16
C MET A 17 5.49 -8.71 10.53
N SER A 18 6.58 -8.97 11.27
CA SER A 18 7.02 -10.32 11.62
C SER A 18 6.29 -10.94 12.81
N VAL A 19 6.01 -10.16 13.86
CA VAL A 19 5.42 -10.70 15.10
C VAL A 19 4.06 -10.15 15.47
N ASN A 20 3.56 -9.10 14.79
CA ASN A 20 2.38 -8.30 15.13
C ASN A 20 2.56 -7.30 16.29
N TYR A 21 1.56 -6.45 16.51
CA TYR A 21 1.55 -5.35 17.46
C TYR A 21 1.64 -5.85 18.89
N GLU A 22 0.86 -6.87 19.24
CA GLU A 22 0.74 -7.41 20.59
C GLU A 22 2.08 -7.96 21.06
N LYS A 23 2.74 -8.76 20.20
CA LYS A 23 4.02 -9.40 20.51
C LYS A 23 5.20 -8.45 20.40
N ALA A 24 5.14 -7.45 19.52
CA ALA A 24 6.22 -6.49 19.36
C ALA A 24 6.50 -5.74 20.68
N SER A 25 7.77 -5.64 21.04
CA SER A 25 8.23 -4.95 22.24
C SER A 25 9.40 -4.01 21.97
N PHE A 26 9.51 -2.94 22.77
CA PHE A 26 10.70 -2.06 22.73
C PHE A 26 11.98 -2.78 23.15
N ALA A 27 11.87 -3.89 23.90
CA ALA A 27 13.03 -4.69 24.25
C ALA A 27 13.60 -5.42 23.02
N GLU A 28 12.73 -6.03 22.21
CA GLU A 28 13.13 -6.68 20.94
C GLU A 28 13.63 -5.66 19.93
N LEU A 29 12.90 -4.54 19.76
CA LEU A 29 13.34 -3.45 18.88
C LEU A 29 14.71 -2.90 19.31
N GLY A 30 14.93 -2.76 20.63
CA GLY A 30 16.21 -2.36 21.20
C GLY A 30 17.34 -3.32 20.84
N LYS A 31 17.09 -4.64 20.95
CA LYS A 31 18.05 -5.67 20.54
C LYS A 31 18.36 -5.61 19.04
N MET A 32 17.36 -5.45 18.18
CA MET A 32 17.53 -5.35 16.72
C MET A 32 18.42 -4.17 16.33
N LEU A 33 18.31 -3.07 17.07
CA LEU A 33 18.99 -1.81 16.78
C LEU A 33 20.30 -1.64 17.59
N GLY A 34 20.60 -2.51 18.55
CA GLY A 34 21.71 -2.31 19.48
C GLY A 34 21.52 -1.07 20.37
N MET A 35 20.27 -0.76 20.73
CA MET A 35 19.90 0.41 21.55
C MET A 35 19.13 0.02 22.81
N SER A 36 19.24 0.83 23.86
CA SER A 36 18.46 0.62 25.07
C SER A 36 16.99 1.03 24.88
N LYS A 37 16.10 0.46 25.70
CA LYS A 37 14.69 0.86 25.77
C LYS A 37 14.53 2.37 26.02
N ALA A 38 15.37 2.93 26.90
CA ALA A 38 15.41 4.36 27.19
C ALA A 38 15.81 5.20 25.96
N GLY A 39 16.66 4.66 25.07
CA GLY A 39 17.01 5.29 23.80
C GLY A 39 15.81 5.40 22.85
N ILE A 40 14.96 4.37 22.77
CA ILE A 40 13.73 4.37 21.95
C ILE A 40 12.70 5.37 22.50
N PHE A 41 12.54 5.45 23.82
CA PHE A 41 11.61 6.40 24.45
C PHE A 41 11.92 7.87 24.19
N LYS A 42 13.14 8.20 23.72
CA LYS A 42 13.45 9.57 23.25
C LYS A 42 12.73 9.95 21.96
N TYR A 43 12.25 8.97 21.18
CA TYR A 43 11.58 9.18 19.89
C TYR A 43 10.07 8.99 19.97
N TYR A 44 9.60 8.04 20.79
CA TYR A 44 8.18 7.66 20.90
C TYR A 44 7.84 7.32 22.35
N LYS A 45 6.77 7.90 22.88
CA LYS A 45 6.36 7.78 24.29
C LYS A 45 5.83 6.39 24.62
N ASN A 46 5.23 5.70 23.64
CA ASN A 46 4.66 4.36 23.82
C ASN A 46 4.64 3.57 22.50
N LYS A 47 4.25 2.30 22.58
CA LYS A 47 4.19 1.39 21.43
C LYS A 47 3.15 1.81 20.39
N GLN A 48 2.02 2.37 20.82
CA GLN A 48 0.96 2.84 19.94
C GLN A 48 1.43 4.00 19.08
N GLU A 49 2.10 5.00 19.66
CA GLU A 49 2.67 6.13 18.94
C GLU A 49 3.72 5.69 17.91
N LEU A 50 4.60 4.75 18.29
CA LEU A 50 5.55 4.15 17.35
C LEU A 50 4.84 3.43 16.21
N PHE A 51 3.84 2.62 16.53
CA PHE A 51 3.07 1.88 15.53
C PHE A 51 2.35 2.81 14.55
N ILE A 52 1.67 3.85 15.04
CA ILE A 52 1.01 4.86 14.20
C ILE A 52 2.02 5.52 13.26
N ALA A 53 3.20 5.91 13.78
CA ALA A 53 4.25 6.50 12.94
C ALA A 53 4.79 5.53 11.87
N VAL A 54 4.86 4.24 12.18
CA VAL A 54 5.22 3.18 11.21
C VAL A 54 4.13 3.06 10.14
N VAL A 55 2.87 2.99 10.52
CA VAL A 55 1.74 2.90 9.57
C VAL A 55 1.68 4.13 8.68
N ASP A 56 1.77 5.34 9.26
CA ASP A 56 1.73 6.58 8.50
C ASP A 56 2.83 6.61 7.43
N LYS A 57 4.04 6.13 7.76
CA LYS A 57 5.17 6.10 6.83
C LYS A 57 5.11 4.99 5.80
N PHE A 58 4.84 3.75 6.20
CA PHE A 58 4.98 2.57 5.32
C PHE A 58 3.66 2.10 4.72
N TRP A 59 2.52 2.54 5.23
CA TRP A 59 1.20 2.24 4.69
C TRP A 59 0.55 3.47 4.05
N PHE A 60 0.18 4.49 4.84
CA PHE A 60 -0.59 5.62 4.31
C PHE A 60 0.20 6.42 3.27
N SER A 61 1.45 6.77 3.58
CA SER A 61 2.29 7.51 2.64
C SER A 61 2.57 6.71 1.35
N THR A 62 2.74 5.38 1.45
CA THR A 62 3.04 4.52 0.28
C THR A 62 1.82 4.27 -0.59
N GLN A 63 0.62 4.23 0.02
CA GLN A 63 -0.63 4.05 -0.73
C GLN A 63 -1.22 5.37 -1.23
N ASN A 64 -0.76 6.53 -0.73
CA ASN A 64 -1.25 7.82 -1.17
C ASN A 64 -1.00 8.02 -2.68
N PRO A 65 -2.05 8.25 -3.50
CA PRO A 65 -1.89 8.42 -4.95
C PRO A 65 -0.85 9.47 -5.34
N ARG A 66 -0.73 10.56 -4.56
CA ARG A 66 0.24 11.65 -4.81
C ARG A 66 1.71 11.22 -4.70
N ASN A 67 1.98 10.19 -3.90
CA ASN A 67 3.32 9.65 -3.73
C ASN A 67 3.56 8.43 -4.62
N LYS A 68 2.48 7.74 -5.04
CA LYS A 68 2.52 6.45 -5.71
C LYS A 68 2.52 6.59 -7.24
N PHE A 69 1.80 7.57 -7.76
CA PHE A 69 1.57 7.77 -9.18
C PHE A 69 2.05 9.14 -9.64
N THR A 70 2.62 9.17 -10.83
CA THR A 70 2.95 10.42 -11.52
C THR A 70 1.74 10.85 -12.32
N GLU A 71 1.40 12.14 -12.29
CA GLU A 71 0.34 12.65 -13.17
C GLU A 71 0.72 12.45 -14.64
N THR A 72 -0.21 11.89 -15.42
CA THR A 72 -0.06 11.70 -16.85
C THR A 72 -0.95 12.68 -17.60
N ASN A 73 -0.35 13.43 -18.53
CA ASN A 73 -1.10 14.17 -19.55
C ASN A 73 -1.43 13.29 -20.78
N GLY A 74 -1.22 11.97 -20.66
CA GLY A 74 -1.47 10.99 -21.71
C GLY A 74 -2.91 10.48 -21.77
N THR A 75 -3.12 9.51 -22.63
CA THR A 75 -4.34 8.71 -22.78
C THR A 75 -4.71 7.97 -21.49
N PHE A 76 -5.96 7.52 -21.41
CA PHE A 76 -6.42 6.69 -20.30
C PHE A 76 -5.71 5.33 -20.24
N ALA A 77 -5.36 4.78 -21.41
CA ALA A 77 -4.50 3.59 -21.48
C ALA A 77 -3.13 3.82 -20.79
N GLU A 78 -2.47 4.95 -21.08
CA GLU A 78 -1.20 5.31 -20.44
C GLU A 78 -1.35 5.57 -18.93
N PHE A 79 -2.49 6.14 -18.52
CA PHE A 79 -2.84 6.27 -17.09
C PHE A 79 -2.93 4.91 -16.39
N ILE A 80 -3.58 3.91 -17.00
CA ILE A 80 -3.66 2.54 -16.47
C ILE A 80 -2.25 1.94 -16.33
N ASP A 81 -1.39 2.14 -17.34
CA ASP A 81 -0.03 1.61 -17.33
C ASP A 81 0.85 2.26 -16.25
N GLU A 82 0.72 3.58 -16.02
CA GLU A 82 1.39 4.24 -14.89
C GLU A 82 0.83 3.79 -13.54
N TYR A 83 -0.47 3.55 -13.44
CA TYR A 83 -1.09 3.01 -12.24
C TYR A 83 -0.47 1.64 -11.88
N VAL A 84 -0.41 0.72 -12.85
CA VAL A 84 0.19 -0.60 -12.63
C VAL A 84 1.67 -0.49 -12.28
N ARG A 85 2.41 0.41 -12.94
CA ARG A 85 3.83 0.66 -12.61
C ARG A 85 4.00 1.21 -11.20
N GLY A 86 3.13 2.10 -10.73
CA GLY A 86 3.15 2.60 -9.36
C GLY A 86 2.86 1.51 -8.32
N VAL A 87 1.95 0.58 -8.64
CA VAL A 87 1.72 -0.61 -7.83
C VAL A 87 2.97 -1.49 -7.76
N GLN A 88 3.61 -1.79 -8.89
CA GLN A 88 4.85 -2.58 -8.93
C GLN A 88 5.97 -1.91 -8.11
N ARG A 89 6.23 -0.62 -8.32
CA ARG A 89 7.26 0.14 -7.56
C ARG A 89 7.03 0.06 -6.06
N THR A 90 5.78 0.10 -5.62
CA THR A 90 5.42 -0.02 -4.20
C THR A 90 5.70 -1.43 -3.68
N MET A 91 5.37 -2.46 -4.46
CA MET A 91 5.64 -3.85 -4.11
C MET A 91 7.14 -4.14 -4.03
N ASP A 92 7.93 -3.63 -4.98
CA ASP A 92 9.39 -3.76 -5.02
C ASP A 92 10.01 -3.11 -3.78
N MET A 93 9.64 -1.85 -3.51
CA MET A 93 10.14 -1.12 -2.33
C MET A 93 9.83 -1.86 -1.02
N LEU A 94 8.59 -2.36 -0.85
CA LEU A 94 8.22 -3.11 0.35
C LEU A 94 8.94 -4.47 0.41
N GLY A 95 9.09 -5.15 -0.73
CA GLY A 95 9.81 -6.41 -0.85
C GLY A 95 11.28 -6.27 -0.46
N ASP A 96 11.96 -5.26 -1.00
CA ASP A 96 13.35 -4.91 -0.66
C ASP A 96 13.49 -4.55 0.82
N LEU A 97 12.55 -3.76 1.34
CA LEU A 97 12.56 -3.34 2.73
C LEU A 97 12.50 -4.54 3.66
N ILE A 98 11.58 -5.48 3.42
CA ILE A 98 11.39 -6.69 4.24
C ILE A 98 12.43 -7.78 3.93
N GLY A 99 13.10 -7.73 2.77
CA GLY A 99 14.04 -8.76 2.33
C GLY A 99 13.34 -9.99 1.73
N ALA A 100 12.19 -9.79 1.08
CA ALA A 100 11.31 -10.85 0.60
C ALA A 100 11.99 -11.82 -0.38
N GLU A 101 12.90 -11.36 -1.24
CA GLU A 101 13.65 -12.23 -2.17
C GLU A 101 14.66 -13.14 -1.48
N ARG A 102 15.05 -12.81 -0.24
CA ARG A 102 16.08 -13.54 0.52
C ARG A 102 15.50 -14.58 1.46
N GLU A 103 14.18 -14.56 1.68
CA GLU A 103 13.51 -15.47 2.61
C GLU A 103 12.64 -16.47 1.85
N LYS A 104 13.02 -17.75 1.89
CA LYS A 104 12.05 -18.82 1.63
C LYS A 104 10.97 -18.72 2.71
N VAL A 105 9.73 -18.49 2.30
CA VAL A 105 8.60 -18.45 3.23
C VAL A 105 8.55 -19.79 3.98
N ALA A 106 8.84 -19.76 5.28
CA ALA A 106 8.81 -20.96 6.10
C ALA A 106 7.40 -21.55 6.11
N GLN A 107 7.30 -22.89 6.16
CA GLN A 107 6.02 -23.58 6.20
C GLN A 107 5.16 -23.06 7.36
N GLY A 108 3.91 -22.68 7.05
CA GLY A 108 2.97 -22.13 8.03
C GLY A 108 3.08 -20.62 8.27
N LYS A 109 3.98 -19.90 7.59
CA LYS A 109 4.02 -18.42 7.63
C LYS A 109 3.33 -17.80 6.42
N PHE A 110 2.68 -16.66 6.65
CA PHE A 110 2.15 -15.81 5.58
C PHE A 110 3.29 -15.19 4.77
N THR A 111 3.06 -15.00 3.46
CA THR A 111 3.90 -14.13 2.60
C THR A 111 3.89 -12.70 3.15
N TYR A 112 4.90 -11.89 2.82
CA TYR A 112 4.87 -10.48 3.24
C TYR A 112 3.64 -9.74 2.69
N HIS A 113 3.10 -10.15 1.52
CA HIS A 113 1.87 -9.61 0.97
C HIS A 113 0.66 -9.86 1.88
N ALA A 114 0.48 -11.09 2.36
CA ALA A 114 -0.60 -11.40 3.31
C ALA A 114 -0.35 -10.76 4.68
N GLN A 115 0.91 -10.67 5.13
CA GLN A 115 1.27 -9.92 6.34
C GLN A 115 0.96 -8.42 6.20
N TYR A 116 1.11 -7.85 5.01
CA TYR A 116 0.76 -6.46 4.74
C TYR A 116 -0.75 -6.25 4.94
N PHE A 117 -1.61 -7.10 4.38
CA PHE A 117 -3.05 -7.05 4.70
C PHE A 117 -3.36 -7.31 6.19
N HIS A 118 -2.60 -8.17 6.87
CA HIS A 118 -2.73 -8.31 8.32
C HIS A 118 -2.36 -7.02 9.06
N PHE A 119 -1.35 -6.28 8.59
CA PHE A 119 -0.95 -4.97 9.12
C PHE A 119 -2.06 -3.92 9.00
N LEU A 120 -2.86 -3.94 7.93
CA LEU A 120 -4.08 -3.13 7.80
C LEU A 120 -5.11 -3.42 8.89
N PHE A 121 -5.29 -4.69 9.28
CA PHE A 121 -6.23 -5.02 10.36
C PHE A 121 -5.72 -4.55 11.73
N GLN A 122 -4.41 -4.61 11.96
CA GLN A 122 -3.80 -4.06 13.18
C GLN A 122 -3.96 -2.52 13.24
N LEU A 123 -3.81 -1.84 12.10
CA LEU A 123 -4.09 -0.41 11.97
C LEU A 123 -5.49 -0.07 12.52
N LEU A 124 -6.52 -0.79 12.06
CA LEU A 124 -7.90 -0.58 12.50
C LEU A 124 -8.13 -0.81 14.01
N GLN A 125 -7.27 -1.59 14.67
CA GLN A 125 -7.37 -1.88 16.10
C GLN A 125 -6.62 -0.88 16.97
N TYR A 126 -5.50 -0.34 16.48
CA TYR A 126 -4.55 0.39 17.32
C TYR A 126 -4.37 1.87 16.97
N ASP A 127 -4.84 2.34 15.82
CA ASP A 127 -4.92 3.78 15.54
C ASP A 127 -6.37 4.25 15.71
N PRO A 128 -6.67 5.11 16.70
CA PRO A 128 -8.01 5.68 16.89
C PRO A 128 -8.56 6.38 15.65
N ASP A 129 -7.67 6.94 14.81
CA ASP A 129 -8.02 7.72 13.64
C ASP A 129 -8.01 6.88 12.35
N ALA A 130 -7.80 5.56 12.45
CA ALA A 130 -7.64 4.65 11.30
C ALA A 130 -8.75 4.79 10.26
N LYS A 131 -10.01 4.85 10.72
CA LYS A 131 -11.19 4.90 9.85
C LYS A 131 -11.23 6.19 9.03
N GLU A 132 -10.89 7.32 9.65
CA GLU A 132 -10.86 8.61 8.97
C GLU A 132 -9.70 8.65 7.97
N LYS A 133 -8.50 8.23 8.38
CA LYS A 133 -7.33 8.16 7.50
C LYS A 133 -7.57 7.25 6.29
N LEU A 134 -8.22 6.10 6.50
CA LEU A 134 -8.58 5.18 5.41
C LEU A 134 -9.62 5.78 4.48
N ARG A 135 -10.64 6.48 5.00
CA ARG A 135 -11.61 7.20 4.17
C ARG A 135 -10.91 8.25 3.30
N ASN A 136 -10.07 9.10 3.90
CA ASN A 136 -9.35 10.14 3.18
C ASN A 136 -8.42 9.57 2.09
N LEU A 137 -7.79 8.41 2.35
CA LEU A 137 -6.98 7.71 1.37
C LEU A 137 -7.83 7.18 0.20
N VAL A 138 -8.97 6.55 0.50
CA VAL A 138 -9.90 6.02 -0.51
C VAL A 138 -10.49 7.16 -1.34
N ASP A 139 -10.93 8.24 -0.72
CA ASP A 139 -11.49 9.40 -1.42
C ASP A 139 -10.46 10.02 -2.37
N GLY A 140 -9.19 10.09 -1.94
CA GLY A 140 -8.08 10.53 -2.78
C GLY A 140 -7.83 9.63 -4.00
N ASP A 141 -7.86 8.31 -3.80
CA ASP A 141 -7.70 7.33 -4.90
C ASP A 141 -8.87 7.41 -5.89
N TYR A 142 -10.11 7.53 -5.38
CA TYR A 142 -11.30 7.69 -6.21
C TYR A 142 -11.25 9.01 -7.00
N ALA A 143 -10.83 10.11 -6.38
CA ALA A 143 -10.65 11.38 -7.07
C ALA A 143 -9.62 11.30 -8.21
N TYR A 144 -8.54 10.55 -7.99
CA TYR A 144 -7.51 10.33 -9.00
C TYR A 144 -8.04 9.57 -10.23
N TRP A 145 -8.76 8.46 -10.01
CA TRP A 145 -9.43 7.72 -11.09
C TRP A 145 -10.53 8.53 -11.78
N ARG A 146 -11.38 9.21 -11.01
CA ARG A 146 -12.46 10.06 -11.52
C ARG A 146 -11.93 11.10 -12.50
N ALA A 147 -10.87 11.81 -12.13
CA ALA A 147 -10.27 12.82 -12.98
C ALA A 147 -9.72 12.23 -14.29
N ALA A 148 -9.14 11.03 -14.26
CA ALA A 148 -8.63 10.36 -15.46
C ALA A 148 -9.76 9.91 -16.39
N ILE A 149 -10.82 9.30 -15.85
CA ILE A 149 -12.00 8.86 -16.62
C ILE A 149 -12.71 10.06 -17.25
N GLN A 150 -12.93 11.13 -16.48
CA GLN A 150 -13.57 12.35 -16.98
C GLN A 150 -12.78 12.98 -18.14
N ARG A 151 -11.45 13.05 -18.04
CA ARG A 151 -10.61 13.52 -19.15
C ARG A 151 -10.75 12.62 -20.38
N ALA A 152 -10.75 11.31 -20.19
CA ALA A 152 -10.85 10.35 -21.28
C ALA A 152 -12.20 10.40 -22.02
N ILE A 153 -13.29 10.71 -21.30
CA ILE A 153 -14.59 11.00 -21.91
C ILE A 153 -14.51 12.33 -22.69
N ALA A 154 -13.95 13.38 -22.08
CA ALA A 154 -13.86 14.70 -22.70
C ALA A 154 -13.00 14.73 -23.98
N THR A 155 -11.98 13.88 -24.07
CA THR A 155 -11.14 13.72 -25.27
C THR A 155 -11.73 12.75 -26.30
N GLY A 156 -12.86 12.10 -25.98
CA GLY A 156 -13.52 11.12 -26.85
C GLY A 156 -12.83 9.76 -26.90
N GLU A 157 -11.91 9.48 -25.97
CA GLU A 157 -11.26 8.16 -25.83
C GLU A 157 -12.21 7.12 -25.24
N LEU A 158 -13.01 7.50 -24.24
CA LEU A 158 -14.11 6.71 -23.70
C LEU A 158 -15.45 7.18 -24.27
N ARG A 159 -16.46 6.31 -24.25
CA ARG A 159 -17.82 6.70 -24.67
C ARG A 159 -18.42 7.76 -23.74
N GLU A 160 -19.29 8.58 -24.30
CA GLU A 160 -19.97 9.68 -23.59
C GLU A 160 -21.00 9.21 -22.56
N ASP A 161 -21.49 7.98 -22.69
CA ASP A 161 -22.52 7.39 -21.82
C ASP A 161 -21.95 6.61 -20.62
N VAL A 162 -20.62 6.61 -20.45
CA VAL A 162 -19.97 5.96 -19.31
C VAL A 162 -20.32 6.68 -18.01
N ASP A 163 -20.98 5.98 -17.08
CA ASP A 163 -21.11 6.45 -15.71
C ASP A 163 -19.73 6.45 -15.03
N VAL A 164 -19.30 7.63 -14.61
CA VAL A 164 -17.97 7.85 -14.06
C VAL A 164 -17.79 7.14 -12.72
N GLU A 165 -18.79 7.14 -11.84
CA GLU A 165 -18.66 6.56 -10.50
C GLU A 165 -18.63 5.03 -10.57
N ASP A 166 -19.49 4.44 -11.40
CA ASP A 166 -19.48 2.99 -11.63
C ASP A 166 -18.15 2.56 -12.27
N ALA A 167 -17.62 3.34 -13.23
CA ALA A 167 -16.32 3.08 -13.83
C ALA A 167 -15.19 3.12 -12.79
N VAL A 168 -15.14 4.15 -11.92
CA VAL A 168 -14.15 4.23 -10.84
C VAL A 168 -14.22 2.98 -9.96
N VAL A 169 -15.43 2.59 -9.53
CA VAL A 169 -15.64 1.39 -8.70
C VAL A 169 -15.11 0.15 -9.41
N MET A 170 -15.43 -0.05 -10.69
CA MET A 170 -14.97 -1.22 -11.45
C MET A 170 -13.44 -1.34 -11.48
N PHE A 171 -12.71 -0.29 -11.88
CA PHE A 171 -11.25 -0.31 -11.92
C PHE A 171 -10.64 -0.56 -10.54
N ARG A 172 -11.18 0.12 -9.52
CA ARG A 172 -10.74 -0.05 -8.14
C ARG A 172 -10.95 -1.50 -7.70
N GLN A 173 -12.13 -2.09 -7.90
CA GLN A 173 -12.41 -3.43 -7.40
C GLN A 173 -11.60 -4.52 -8.11
N VAL A 174 -11.25 -4.33 -9.39
CA VAL A 174 -10.28 -5.20 -10.08
C VAL A 174 -8.94 -5.17 -9.34
N TYR A 175 -8.41 -3.99 -9.02
CA TYR A 175 -7.18 -3.88 -8.24
C TYR A 175 -7.32 -4.51 -6.85
N MET A 176 -8.41 -4.22 -6.12
CA MET A 176 -8.57 -4.74 -4.75
C MET A 176 -8.68 -6.24 -4.71
N GLY A 177 -9.55 -6.80 -5.56
CA GLY A 177 -9.86 -8.22 -5.59
C GLY A 177 -8.62 -9.03 -5.90
N LEU A 178 -7.89 -8.66 -6.97
CA LEU A 178 -6.66 -9.34 -7.35
C LEU A 178 -5.57 -9.20 -6.27
N SER A 179 -5.41 -8.00 -5.68
CA SER A 179 -4.40 -7.76 -4.63
C SER A 179 -4.67 -8.60 -3.39
N PHE A 180 -5.92 -8.66 -2.94
CA PHE A 180 -6.32 -9.41 -1.76
C PHE A 180 -6.24 -10.91 -2.01
N GLU A 181 -6.83 -11.40 -3.09
CA GLU A 181 -6.83 -12.83 -3.44
C GLU A 181 -5.40 -13.36 -3.58
N MET A 182 -4.55 -12.68 -4.35
CA MET A 182 -3.20 -13.18 -4.62
C MET A 182 -2.22 -12.95 -3.49
N ALA A 183 -2.51 -12.08 -2.51
CA ALA A 183 -1.67 -11.93 -1.32
C ALA A 183 -1.45 -13.27 -0.61
N PHE A 184 -2.44 -14.15 -0.61
CA PHE A 184 -2.37 -15.50 -0.03
C PHE A 184 -1.64 -16.52 -0.92
N MET A 185 -1.39 -16.19 -2.19
CA MET A 185 -0.81 -17.09 -3.20
C MET A 185 0.59 -16.66 -3.68
N GLY A 186 1.24 -15.75 -2.97
CA GLY A 186 2.60 -15.30 -3.31
C GLY A 186 2.71 -13.83 -3.73
N GLY A 187 1.59 -13.11 -3.81
CA GLY A 187 1.57 -11.69 -4.17
C GLY A 187 0.85 -11.40 -5.48
N LEU A 188 0.46 -10.14 -5.65
CA LEU A 188 -0.18 -9.65 -6.86
C LEU A 188 0.74 -9.86 -8.08
N ASN A 189 0.20 -10.42 -9.17
CA ASN A 189 0.86 -10.37 -10.47
C ASN A 189 0.42 -9.10 -11.22
N THR A 190 1.34 -8.15 -11.43
CA THR A 190 1.03 -6.85 -12.03
C THR A 190 0.76 -6.93 -13.53
N GLN A 191 1.31 -7.92 -14.25
CA GLN A 191 0.95 -8.17 -15.65
C GLN A 191 -0.51 -8.63 -15.77
N ARG A 192 -0.97 -9.48 -14.84
CA ARG A 192 -2.37 -9.90 -14.76
C ARG A 192 -3.27 -8.73 -14.36
N LEU A 193 -2.84 -7.86 -13.44
CA LEU A 193 -3.55 -6.62 -13.13
C LEU A 193 -3.71 -5.76 -14.38
N ALA A 194 -2.62 -5.46 -15.09
CA ALA A 194 -2.66 -4.67 -16.33
C ALA A 194 -3.64 -5.26 -17.34
N LYS A 195 -3.57 -6.57 -17.58
CA LYS A 195 -4.49 -7.28 -18.48
C LYS A 195 -5.95 -7.04 -18.11
N HIS A 196 -6.32 -7.16 -16.84
CA HIS A 196 -7.71 -7.01 -16.42
C HIS A 196 -8.17 -5.55 -16.42
N LEU A 197 -7.32 -4.58 -16.06
CA LEU A 197 -7.65 -3.16 -16.17
C LEU A 197 -7.85 -2.76 -17.65
N HIS A 198 -6.96 -3.21 -18.55
CA HIS A 198 -7.12 -2.96 -19.98
C HIS A 198 -8.34 -3.65 -20.60
N ALA A 199 -8.77 -4.79 -20.04
CA ALA A 199 -10.03 -5.43 -20.44
C ALA A 199 -11.24 -4.56 -20.06
N VAL A 200 -11.28 -4.02 -18.84
CA VAL A 200 -12.34 -3.06 -18.43
C VAL A 200 -12.30 -1.81 -19.31
N TYR A 201 -11.12 -1.25 -19.55
CA TYR A 201 -10.95 -0.12 -20.47
C TYR A 201 -11.52 -0.40 -21.86
N SER A 202 -11.23 -1.58 -22.44
CA SER A 202 -11.71 -1.96 -23.77
C SER A 202 -13.24 -2.03 -23.84
N LEU A 203 -13.91 -2.36 -22.72
CA LEU A 203 -15.38 -2.36 -22.64
C LEU A 203 -15.97 -0.95 -22.56
N LEU A 204 -15.18 0.07 -22.20
CA LEU A 204 -15.61 1.47 -22.04
C LEU A 204 -15.15 2.39 -23.19
N LYS A 205 -14.16 1.92 -23.97
CA LYS A 205 -13.61 2.64 -25.11
C LYS A 205 -14.69 2.89 -26.18
N ARG A 206 -14.56 4.04 -26.87
CA ARG A 206 -15.41 4.40 -28.00
C ARG A 206 -15.16 3.53 -29.22
#